data_AF-A0A815D4I8-F1
#
_entry.id   AF-A0A815D4I8-F1
#
_cell.length_a   1.000
_cell.length_b   1.000
_cell.length_c   1.000
_cell.angle_alpha   90.00
_cell.angle_beta   90.00
_cell.angle_gamma   90.00
#
_symmetry.space_group_name_H-M   'P 1'
#
loop_
_entity.id
_entity.type
_entity.pdbx_description
1 polymer ?
#
loop_
_entity_poly.entity_id
_entity_poly.type
_entity_poly.pdbx_seq_one_letter_code
_entity_poly.pdbx_strand_id
1 'polypeptide(L)'
;MPKRVRQILDEVGDHPILKIQLGRTPVEAVLILFLNILSSWKFSDKQIELGYDEIYHNYLLITIQNKKKLNVLQTMIEASKDTVGSSVYKLEKAHRVRLMKPVFPTEFVDIYNIPLTSNKTFTLNRLITTASNIDKHFYTYDAGNNNMCQTFVENIIDINGLTSNIIDNITRIALKPQDAKTLVATLGSRSDIVKRITDLGGTLDKWVFDHKIKWKKPVVKEFTLIGNMHVKAKNDITNNNIDDIINNNIDDILSSSADTIVVNGMTDTVIENVDDAFNAVIALEEDEKKTKRNQLIIMIFSILLVILLSLGAAIVIFFIWQKRKDKLMGKESTGDIVDKSKTESNLSIATHANGD
;
A
#
# COMPACT_ATOMS: atom_id res chain seq x y z
N MET A 1 21.90 10.10 1.60
CA MET A 1 21.46 8.95 0.78
C MET A 1 21.75 7.61 1.46
N PRO A 2 20.80 6.65 1.51
CA PRO A 2 21.01 5.32 2.11
C PRO A 2 22.10 4.49 1.42
N LYS A 3 22.79 3.60 2.17
CA LYS A 3 23.92 2.78 1.65
C LYS A 3 23.51 1.89 0.47
N ARG A 4 22.37 1.20 0.56
CA ARG A 4 21.87 0.31 -0.50
C ARG A 4 21.53 1.06 -1.80
N VAL A 5 20.99 2.28 -1.68
CA VAL A 5 20.71 3.14 -2.84
C VAL A 5 22.02 3.53 -3.52
N ARG A 6 23.03 3.96 -2.75
CA ARG A 6 24.37 4.26 -3.27
C ARG A 6 24.97 3.09 -4.03
N GLN A 7 24.95 1.89 -3.45
CA GLN A 7 25.49 0.69 -4.11
C GLN A 7 24.85 0.40 -5.47
N ILE A 8 23.53 0.56 -5.60
CA ILE A 8 22.84 0.35 -6.87
C ILE A 8 23.18 1.48 -7.86
N LEU A 9 23.31 2.72 -7.39
CA LEU A 9 23.73 3.84 -8.23
C LEU A 9 25.18 3.69 -8.70
N ASP A 10 26.07 3.16 -7.87
CA ASP A 10 27.45 2.86 -8.26
C ASP A 10 27.48 1.74 -9.32
N GLU A 11 26.55 0.79 -9.27
CA GLU A 11 26.48 -0.36 -10.19
C GLU A 11 25.83 -0.02 -11.54
N VAL A 12 24.70 0.68 -11.53
CA VAL A 12 23.85 0.91 -12.72
C VAL A 12 23.39 2.37 -12.88
N GLY A 13 23.87 3.28 -12.04
CA GLY A 13 23.37 4.65 -11.93
C GLY A 13 23.47 5.46 -13.23
N ASP A 14 24.51 5.21 -14.02
CA ASP A 14 24.79 5.91 -15.29
C ASP A 14 24.25 5.18 -16.52
N HIS A 15 23.56 4.06 -16.34
CA HIS A 15 22.99 3.32 -17.46
C HIS A 15 21.72 4.02 -17.98
N PRO A 16 21.46 3.99 -19.30
CA PRO A 16 20.25 4.55 -19.87
C PRO A 16 18.99 3.89 -19.31
N ILE A 17 18.01 4.73 -18.97
CA ILE A 17 16.66 4.30 -18.62
C ILE A 17 15.88 4.09 -19.92
N LEU A 18 15.32 2.89 -20.07
CA LEU A 18 14.52 2.48 -21.22
C LEU A 18 13.03 2.73 -21.00
N LYS A 19 12.56 2.61 -19.75
CA LYS A 19 11.15 2.76 -19.39
C LYS A 19 10.99 3.24 -17.95
N ILE A 20 10.04 4.13 -17.71
CA ILE A 20 9.56 4.50 -16.38
C ILE A 20 8.08 4.18 -16.32
N GLN A 21 7.65 3.54 -15.23
CA GLN A 21 6.24 3.29 -14.96
C GLN A 21 5.92 3.73 -13.53
N LEU A 22 4.79 4.39 -13.35
CA LEU A 22 4.18 4.65 -12.06
C LEU A 22 3.43 3.40 -11.62
N GLY A 23 3.75 2.88 -10.45
CA GLY A 23 2.98 1.83 -9.79
C GLY A 23 2.20 2.41 -8.61
N ARG A 24 0.97 1.92 -8.42
CA ARG A 24 0.15 2.17 -7.23
C ARG A 24 -0.16 0.84 -6.55
N THR A 25 0.02 0.78 -5.24
CA THR A 25 -0.47 -0.34 -4.41
C THR A 25 -1.46 0.22 -3.41
N PRO A 26 -2.67 -0.35 -3.27
CA PRO A 26 -3.60 0.10 -2.26
C PRO A 26 -2.98 -0.05 -0.87
N VAL A 27 -3.25 0.91 0.01
CA VAL A 27 -2.89 0.79 1.42
C VAL A 27 -3.67 -0.37 2.03
N GLU A 28 -2.98 -1.18 2.84
CA GLU A 28 -3.58 -2.35 3.46
C GLU A 28 -4.88 -2.03 4.21
N ALA A 29 -5.92 -2.83 3.98
CA ALA A 29 -7.23 -2.65 4.57
C ALA A 29 -7.18 -2.62 6.11
N VAL A 30 -6.24 -3.33 6.73
CA VAL A 30 -6.03 -3.33 8.19
C VAL A 30 -5.59 -1.95 8.70
N LEU A 31 -4.75 -1.25 7.95
CA LEU A 31 -4.35 0.11 8.32
C LEU A 31 -5.54 1.08 8.19
N ILE A 32 -6.30 1.00 7.09
CA ILE A 32 -7.51 1.82 6.89
C ILE A 32 -8.51 1.59 8.03
N LEU A 33 -8.74 0.34 8.39
CA LEU A 33 -9.58 -0.04 9.52
C LEU A 33 -9.09 0.61 10.83
N PHE A 34 -7.79 0.51 11.11
CA PHE A 34 -7.22 1.06 12.33
C PHE A 34 -7.37 2.59 12.37
N LEU A 35 -7.15 3.27 11.24
CA LEU A 35 -7.38 4.72 11.09
C LEU A 35 -8.84 5.09 11.32
N ASN A 36 -9.78 4.28 10.82
CA ASN A 36 -11.20 4.43 11.08
C ASN A 36 -11.53 4.28 12.58
N ILE A 37 -10.99 3.27 13.26
CA ILE A 37 -11.23 3.10 14.70
C ILE A 37 -10.72 4.33 15.46
N LEU A 38 -9.52 4.83 15.15
CA LEU A 38 -8.95 6.00 15.84
C LEU A 38 -9.70 7.30 15.56
N SER A 39 -10.24 7.46 14.35
CA SER A 39 -11.00 8.65 13.92
C SER A 39 -12.50 8.55 14.20
N SER A 40 -12.96 7.44 14.80
CA SER A 40 -14.39 7.14 14.94
C SER A 40 -15.12 7.16 13.59
N TRP A 41 -14.56 6.48 12.60
CA TRP A 41 -15.01 6.31 11.21
C TRP A 41 -14.93 7.55 10.31
N LYS A 42 -14.55 8.71 10.86
CA LYS A 42 -14.43 9.96 10.11
C LYS A 42 -13.37 9.91 9.00
N PHE A 43 -12.38 9.02 9.11
CA PHE A 43 -11.35 8.87 8.07
C PHE A 43 -11.97 8.39 6.75
N SER A 44 -12.77 7.32 6.77
CA SER A 44 -13.47 6.85 5.57
C SER A 44 -14.52 7.84 5.06
N ASP A 45 -15.24 8.51 5.95
CA ASP A 45 -16.20 9.56 5.54
C ASP A 45 -15.48 10.67 4.77
N LYS A 46 -14.31 11.11 5.27
CA LYS A 46 -13.50 12.13 4.61
C LYS A 46 -12.87 11.62 3.32
N GLN A 47 -12.48 10.35 3.26
CA GLN A 47 -11.98 9.73 2.04
C GLN A 47 -13.04 9.79 0.92
N ILE A 48 -14.30 9.46 1.23
CA ILE A 48 -15.43 9.57 0.29
C ILE A 48 -15.70 11.02 -0.08
N GLU A 49 -15.70 11.94 0.91
CA GLU A 49 -15.90 13.38 0.70
C GLU A 49 -14.87 13.97 -0.27
N LEU A 50 -13.62 13.50 -0.21
CA LEU A 50 -12.53 13.91 -1.10
C LEU A 50 -12.56 13.22 -2.47
N GLY A 51 -13.52 12.32 -2.71
CA GLY A 51 -13.65 11.57 -3.96
C GLY A 51 -12.55 10.52 -4.15
N TYR A 52 -12.04 9.93 -3.06
CA TYR A 52 -11.03 8.89 -3.13
C TYR A 52 -11.66 7.51 -2.97
N ASP A 53 -11.62 6.69 -4.01
CA ASP A 53 -12.10 5.32 -3.93
C ASP A 53 -11.23 4.48 -2.98
N GLU A 54 -9.90 4.63 -3.11
CA GLU A 54 -8.91 3.97 -2.27
C GLU A 54 -7.71 4.89 -1.99
N ILE A 55 -6.97 4.62 -0.92
CA ILE A 55 -5.70 5.29 -0.61
C ILE A 55 -4.56 4.43 -1.15
N TYR A 56 -3.61 5.03 -1.86
CA TYR A 56 -2.54 4.29 -2.53
C TYR A 56 -1.14 4.65 -2.03
N HIS A 57 -0.21 3.74 -2.23
CA HIS A 57 1.23 3.99 -2.16
C HIS A 57 1.79 4.05 -3.57
N ASN A 58 2.38 5.18 -3.95
CA ASN A 58 3.01 5.35 -5.26
C ASN A 58 4.48 4.95 -5.22
N TYR A 59 4.94 4.34 -6.32
CA TYR A 59 6.35 4.04 -6.56
C TYR A 59 6.67 4.10 -8.06
N LEU A 60 7.95 4.10 -8.40
CA LEU A 60 8.40 4.02 -9.78
C LEU A 60 9.03 2.66 -10.08
N LEU A 61 8.65 2.04 -11.18
CA LEU A 61 9.37 0.95 -11.81
C LEU A 61 10.22 1.52 -12.93
N ILE A 62 11.52 1.32 -12.85
CA ILE A 62 12.50 1.89 -13.77
C ILE A 62 13.23 0.74 -14.44
N THR A 63 13.02 0.60 -15.75
CA THR A 63 13.73 -0.36 -16.59
C THR A 63 15.00 0.29 -17.11
N ILE A 64 16.13 -0.31 -16.81
CA ILE A 64 17.47 0.20 -17.10
C ILE A 64 18.14 -0.74 -18.09
N GLN A 65 18.87 -0.18 -19.05
CA GLN A 65 19.72 -0.95 -19.96
C GLN A 65 20.89 -1.56 -19.19
N ASN A 66 21.07 -2.88 -19.31
CA ASN A 66 22.25 -3.53 -18.76
C ASN A 66 23.43 -3.26 -19.70
N LYS A 67 24.57 -2.84 -19.15
CA LYS A 67 25.84 -2.97 -19.87
C LYS A 67 26.06 -4.45 -20.11
N LYS A 68 25.91 -4.90 -21.36
CA LYS A 68 26.30 -6.25 -21.77
C LYS A 68 27.78 -6.42 -21.41
N LYS A 69 28.10 -7.18 -20.35
CA LYS A 69 29.40 -7.87 -20.27
C LYS A 69 29.30 -9.00 -21.29
N LEU A 70 29.45 -8.65 -22.56
CA LEU A 70 29.49 -9.64 -23.62
C LEU A 70 30.78 -10.44 -23.44
N ASN A 71 30.66 -11.67 -22.93
CA ASN A 71 31.66 -12.67 -23.21
C ASN A 71 31.71 -12.83 -24.73
N VAL A 72 32.91 -12.78 -25.31
CA VAL A 72 33.15 -12.77 -26.76
C VAL A 72 32.32 -13.84 -27.49
N LEU A 73 32.14 -15.01 -26.88
CA LEU A 73 31.34 -16.13 -27.40
C LEU A 73 29.84 -15.82 -27.55
N GLN A 74 29.26 -15.05 -26.64
CA GLN A 74 27.84 -14.72 -26.65
C GLN A 74 27.51 -13.63 -27.69
N THR A 75 28.50 -12.80 -28.04
CA THR A 75 28.44 -11.84 -29.16
C THR A 75 28.20 -12.53 -30.49
N MET A 76 28.80 -13.70 -30.68
CA MET A 76 28.71 -14.44 -31.95
C MET A 76 27.38 -15.19 -32.11
N ILE A 77 26.71 -15.54 -31.01
CA ILE A 77 25.44 -16.29 -31.03
C ILE A 77 24.23 -15.35 -30.98
N GLU A 78 24.32 -14.22 -30.26
CA GLU A 78 23.20 -13.29 -30.09
C GLU A 78 23.08 -12.20 -31.17
N ALA A 79 23.94 -12.20 -32.19
CA ALA A 79 23.81 -11.28 -33.34
C ALA A 79 22.48 -11.44 -34.12
N SER A 80 21.64 -12.41 -33.76
CA SER A 80 20.36 -12.71 -34.42
C SER A 80 19.10 -12.19 -33.71
N LYS A 81 19.18 -11.65 -32.48
CA LYS A 81 18.01 -11.03 -31.80
C LYS A 81 18.41 -9.83 -30.95
N ASP A 82 17.85 -8.67 -31.29
CA ASP A 82 18.01 -7.35 -30.66
C ASP A 82 17.47 -7.26 -29.21
N THR A 83 17.70 -8.28 -28.39
CA THR A 83 17.29 -8.27 -26.99
C THR A 83 18.35 -7.53 -26.18
N VAL A 84 18.20 -6.22 -26.09
CA VAL A 84 18.97 -5.41 -25.13
C VAL A 84 18.63 -5.90 -23.72
N GLY A 85 19.61 -6.52 -23.06
CA GLY A 85 19.46 -6.94 -21.67
C GLY A 85 19.04 -5.75 -20.81
N SER A 86 18.04 -5.93 -19.94
CA SER A 86 17.55 -4.88 -19.07
C SER A 86 17.30 -5.38 -17.65
N SER A 87 17.23 -4.45 -16.70
CA SER A 87 16.90 -4.74 -15.31
C SER A 87 15.91 -3.72 -14.78
N VAL A 88 14.94 -4.19 -14.01
CA VAL A 88 13.88 -3.36 -13.44
C VAL A 88 14.19 -3.09 -11.97
N TYR A 89 14.08 -1.84 -11.56
CA TYR A 89 14.21 -1.42 -10.17
C TYR A 89 12.96 -0.70 -9.70
N LYS A 90 12.53 -1.00 -8.47
CA LYS A 90 11.49 -0.28 -7.73
C LYS A 90 12.15 0.85 -6.94
N LEU A 91 11.75 2.08 -7.22
CA LEU A 91 12.12 3.28 -6.48
C LEU A 91 10.90 3.78 -5.72
N GLU A 92 10.99 3.81 -4.39
CA GLU A 92 9.88 4.22 -3.52
C GLU A 92 10.39 4.97 -2.29
N LYS A 93 9.47 5.62 -1.60
CA LYS A 93 9.73 6.25 -0.31
C LYS A 93 8.72 5.77 0.73
N ALA A 94 9.12 4.72 1.44
CA ALA A 94 8.62 4.42 2.78
C ALA A 94 9.33 5.36 3.78
N HIS A 95 9.73 4.91 4.97
CA HIS A 95 10.53 5.71 5.91
C HIS A 95 11.85 6.24 5.28
N ARG A 96 12.44 5.53 4.34
CA ARG A 96 13.64 6.00 3.63
C ARG A 96 13.46 5.78 2.15
N VAL A 97 14.19 6.55 1.34
CA VAL A 97 14.32 6.26 -0.10
C VAL A 97 14.88 4.85 -0.25
N ARG A 98 14.16 4.02 -1.00
CA ARG A 98 14.54 2.63 -1.28
C ARG A 98 14.62 2.44 -2.77
N LEU A 99 15.69 1.77 -3.18
CA LEU A 99 15.89 1.29 -4.53
C LEU A 99 16.19 -0.20 -4.43
N MET A 100 15.38 -1.03 -5.07
CA MET A 100 15.48 -2.50 -4.96
C MET A 100 14.94 -3.19 -6.21
N LYS A 101 15.23 -4.48 -6.39
CA LYS A 101 14.55 -5.28 -7.41
C LYS A 101 13.08 -5.49 -6.99
N PRO A 102 12.10 -5.34 -7.89
CA PRO A 102 10.71 -5.66 -7.59
C PRO A 102 10.55 -7.16 -7.31
N VAL A 103 9.60 -7.51 -6.45
CA VAL A 103 9.19 -8.90 -6.18
C VAL A 103 7.88 -9.13 -6.92
N PHE A 104 7.87 -10.05 -7.89
CA PHE A 104 6.69 -10.37 -8.70
C PHE A 104 6.10 -11.74 -8.34
N PRO A 105 4.78 -11.97 -8.50
CA PRO A 105 3.76 -10.98 -8.87
C PRO A 105 3.44 -10.06 -7.68
N THR A 106 3.54 -8.75 -7.86
CA THR A 106 3.06 -7.80 -6.85
C THR A 106 1.53 -7.87 -6.84
N GLU A 107 0.96 -8.25 -5.70
CA GLU A 107 -0.49 -8.25 -5.48
C GLU A 107 -1.04 -6.82 -5.69
N PHE A 108 -2.06 -6.72 -6.56
CA PHE A 108 -2.85 -5.51 -6.91
C PHE A 108 -2.05 -4.25 -7.25
N VAL A 109 -1.59 -4.15 -8.50
CA VAL A 109 -0.84 -3.00 -8.98
C VAL A 109 -1.47 -2.38 -10.21
N ASP A 110 -1.92 -1.13 -10.06
CA ASP A 110 -2.15 -0.27 -11.20
C ASP A 110 -0.80 0.24 -11.72
N ILE A 111 -0.54 0.00 -13.01
CA ILE A 111 0.70 0.41 -13.67
C ILE A 111 0.37 1.40 -14.78
N TYR A 112 1.02 2.56 -14.72
CA TYR A 112 0.90 3.61 -15.72
C TYR A 112 2.24 3.92 -16.34
N ASN A 113 2.29 4.11 -17.66
CA ASN A 113 3.54 4.44 -18.35
C ASN A 113 3.84 5.93 -18.19
N ILE A 114 5.09 6.27 -17.88
CA ILE A 114 5.58 7.65 -17.89
C ILE A 114 6.46 7.83 -19.12
N PRO A 115 5.99 8.54 -20.17
CA PRO A 115 6.73 8.64 -21.42
C PRO A 115 8.06 9.40 -21.25
N LEU A 116 9.11 8.85 -21.86
CA LEU A 116 10.42 9.49 -21.94
C LEU A 116 10.50 10.36 -23.20
N THR A 117 11.15 11.51 -23.11
CA THR A 117 11.44 12.34 -24.30
C THR A 117 12.57 11.73 -25.13
N SER A 118 12.40 11.64 -26.45
CA SER A 118 13.40 11.05 -27.36
C SER A 118 14.73 11.82 -27.43
N ASN A 119 14.73 13.12 -27.11
CA ASN A 119 15.91 13.99 -27.20
C ASN A 119 16.77 14.01 -25.93
N LYS A 120 16.41 13.24 -24.89
CA LYS A 120 17.08 13.30 -23.59
C LYS A 120 17.29 11.90 -23.03
N THR A 121 18.55 11.52 -22.87
CA THR A 121 18.90 10.30 -22.15
C THR A 121 18.72 10.52 -20.64
N PHE A 122 17.94 9.66 -20.01
CA PHE A 122 17.77 9.61 -18.56
C PHE A 122 18.60 8.48 -17.97
N THR A 123 19.14 8.72 -16.77
CA THR A 123 19.86 7.74 -15.97
C THR A 123 19.35 7.83 -14.53
N LEU A 124 19.55 6.79 -13.71
CA LEU A 124 19.13 6.82 -12.31
C LEU A 124 19.87 7.91 -11.52
N ASN A 125 21.17 8.08 -11.78
CA ASN A 125 21.98 9.13 -11.15
C ASN A 125 21.36 10.49 -11.43
N ARG A 126 21.02 10.78 -12.68
CA ARG A 126 20.37 12.04 -13.05
C ARG A 126 19.01 12.21 -12.36
N LEU A 127 18.14 11.19 -12.42
CA LEU A 127 16.81 11.25 -11.82
C LEU A 127 16.87 11.59 -10.33
N ILE A 128 17.70 10.84 -9.59
CA ILE A 128 17.78 10.94 -8.13
C ILE A 128 18.54 12.18 -7.70
N THR A 129 19.68 12.51 -8.32
CA THR A 129 20.47 13.68 -7.92
C THR A 129 19.77 14.99 -8.22
N THR A 130 19.12 15.11 -9.39
CA THR A 130 18.35 16.31 -9.75
C THR A 130 17.22 16.53 -8.74
N ALA A 131 16.44 15.48 -8.45
CA ALA A 131 15.36 15.56 -7.48
C ALA A 131 15.88 15.85 -6.06
N SER A 132 16.97 15.21 -5.62
CA SER A 132 17.52 15.42 -4.28
C SER A 132 18.17 16.78 -4.06
N ASN A 133 18.64 17.43 -5.12
CA ASN A 133 19.23 18.77 -5.04
C ASN A 133 18.16 19.86 -4.93
N ILE A 134 16.96 19.62 -5.46
CA ILE A 134 15.85 20.58 -5.46
C ILE A 134 14.92 20.34 -4.26
N ASP A 135 14.55 19.08 -3.99
CA ASP A 135 13.70 18.72 -2.84
C ASP A 135 14.53 18.55 -1.56
N LYS A 136 14.48 19.54 -0.68
CA LYS A 136 15.16 19.51 0.63
C LYS A 136 14.69 18.35 1.53
N HIS A 137 13.48 17.84 1.30
CA HIS A 137 12.90 16.75 2.05
C HIS A 137 13.11 15.39 1.37
N PHE A 138 13.90 15.31 0.29
CA PHE A 138 14.07 14.09 -0.49
C PHE A 138 14.47 12.87 0.34
N TYR A 139 15.36 13.05 1.33
CA TYR A 139 15.81 11.96 2.21
C TYR A 139 15.15 11.90 3.59
N THR A 140 14.42 12.93 4.00
CA THR A 140 13.70 12.96 5.30
C THR A 140 12.30 12.37 5.15
N TYR A 141 11.73 11.85 6.24
CA TYR A 141 10.38 11.30 6.24
C TYR A 141 9.43 12.11 7.11
N ASP A 142 8.25 12.44 6.57
CA ASP A 142 7.13 13.08 7.27
C ASP A 142 5.78 12.71 6.63
N ALA A 143 5.18 11.62 7.09
CA ALA A 143 3.90 11.13 6.57
C ALA A 143 2.75 12.12 6.75
N GLY A 144 2.79 12.97 7.79
CA GLY A 144 1.64 13.79 8.19
C GLY A 144 1.55 15.13 7.48
N ASN A 145 2.68 15.69 7.04
CA ASN A 145 2.68 17.02 6.43
C ASN A 145 2.70 16.99 4.89
N ASN A 146 3.28 15.96 4.26
CA ASN A 146 3.65 16.03 2.84
C ASN A 146 3.30 14.78 2.00
N ASN A 147 2.32 13.95 2.40
CA ASN A 147 1.92 12.73 1.68
C ASN A 147 3.10 11.98 1.01
N MET A 148 4.12 11.68 1.83
CA MET A 148 5.51 11.55 1.39
C MET A 148 5.76 10.63 0.21
N CYS A 149 5.06 9.50 0.11
CA CYS A 149 5.32 8.53 -0.96
C CYS A 149 4.79 9.02 -2.31
N GLN A 150 3.60 9.62 -2.33
CA GLN A 150 2.98 10.14 -3.54
C GLN A 150 3.69 11.42 -3.99
N THR A 151 3.90 12.38 -3.08
CA THR A 151 4.65 13.61 -3.37
C THR A 151 6.09 13.33 -3.75
N PHE A 152 6.74 12.31 -3.19
CA PHE A 152 8.09 11.91 -3.62
C PHE A 152 8.13 11.46 -5.09
N VAL A 153 7.17 10.63 -5.50
CA VAL A 153 7.10 10.17 -6.90
C VAL A 153 6.74 11.33 -7.82
N GLU A 154 5.73 12.12 -7.47
CA GLU A 154 5.36 13.34 -8.22
C GLU A 154 6.55 14.28 -8.39
N ASN A 155 7.26 14.62 -7.29
CA ASN A 155 8.44 15.49 -7.33
C ASN A 155 9.53 14.93 -8.23
N ILE A 156 9.82 13.62 -8.20
CA ILE A 156 10.82 13.02 -9.10
C ILE A 156 10.42 13.22 -10.55
N ILE A 157 9.16 12.97 -10.89
CA ILE A 157 8.65 13.12 -12.27
C ILE A 157 8.70 14.60 -12.69
N ASP A 158 8.22 15.51 -11.83
CA ASP A 158 8.10 16.92 -12.14
C ASP A 158 9.46 17.62 -12.26
N ILE A 159 10.33 17.45 -11.26
CA ILE A 159 11.67 18.04 -11.24
C ILE A 159 12.52 17.59 -12.43
N ASN A 160 12.32 16.36 -12.92
CA ASN A 160 13.04 15.84 -14.07
C ASN A 160 12.43 16.26 -15.43
N GLY A 161 11.34 17.01 -15.41
CA GLY A 161 10.62 17.48 -16.59
C GLY A 161 9.90 16.36 -17.33
N LEU A 162 9.41 15.36 -16.62
CA LEU A 162 8.68 14.23 -17.19
C LEU A 162 7.16 14.44 -17.20
N THR A 163 6.63 15.33 -16.35
CA THR A 163 5.19 15.64 -16.27
C THR A 163 4.62 16.09 -17.62
N SER A 164 5.35 16.93 -18.36
CA SER A 164 4.93 17.42 -19.69
C SER A 164 4.77 16.32 -20.74
N ASN A 165 5.39 15.16 -20.53
CA ASN A 165 5.33 14.04 -21.46
C ASN A 165 4.11 13.14 -21.21
N ILE A 166 3.46 13.29 -20.05
CA ILE A 166 2.29 12.50 -19.69
C ILE A 166 1.09 13.13 -20.38
N ILE A 167 0.70 12.59 -21.53
CA ILE A 167 -0.46 13.09 -22.29
C ILE A 167 -1.76 12.52 -21.73
N ASP A 168 -1.75 11.24 -21.38
CA ASP A 168 -2.89 10.49 -20.84
C ASP A 168 -3.39 11.08 -19.51
N ASN A 169 -4.69 11.37 -19.45
CA ASN A 169 -5.33 11.95 -18.28
C ASN A 169 -5.33 10.99 -17.08
N ILE A 170 -5.46 9.68 -17.34
CA ILE A 170 -5.53 8.67 -16.28
C ILE A 170 -4.22 8.64 -15.49
N THR A 171 -3.08 8.64 -16.20
CA THR A 171 -1.74 8.69 -15.60
C THR A 171 -1.51 9.98 -14.82
N ARG A 172 -2.00 11.14 -15.31
CA ARG A 172 -1.91 12.42 -14.57
C ARG A 172 -2.69 12.37 -13.26
N ILE A 173 -3.91 11.84 -13.30
CA ILE A 173 -4.75 11.68 -12.10
C ILE A 173 -4.08 10.71 -11.11
N ALA A 174 -3.56 9.59 -11.60
CA ALA A 174 -2.85 8.59 -10.79
C ALA A 174 -1.57 9.14 -10.14
N LEU A 175 -0.87 10.07 -10.81
CA LEU A 175 0.35 10.70 -10.30
C LEU A 175 0.06 11.72 -9.19
N LYS A 176 -1.08 12.42 -9.26
CA LYS A 176 -1.44 13.48 -8.33
C LYS A 176 -1.57 12.95 -6.89
N PRO A 177 -0.89 13.55 -5.90
CA PRO A 177 -1.05 13.16 -4.52
C PRO A 177 -2.47 13.41 -4.00
N GLN A 178 -2.93 12.49 -3.17
CA GLN A 178 -4.13 12.59 -2.35
C GLN A 178 -3.89 13.57 -1.20
N ASP A 179 -4.94 14.18 -0.67
CA ASP A 179 -4.84 15.12 0.45
C ASP A 179 -4.73 14.37 1.79
N ALA A 180 -3.53 13.80 2.02
CA ALA A 180 -3.21 13.07 3.25
C ALA A 180 -3.34 13.96 4.49
N LYS A 181 -3.12 15.28 4.36
CA LYS A 181 -3.23 16.22 5.48
C LYS A 181 -4.68 16.31 5.96
N THR A 182 -5.62 16.48 5.04
CA THR A 182 -7.05 16.53 5.36
C THR A 182 -7.56 15.18 5.88
N LEU A 183 -7.09 14.06 5.31
CA LEU A 183 -7.39 12.71 5.81
C LEU A 183 -6.89 12.51 7.25
N VAL A 184 -5.63 12.86 7.54
CA VAL A 184 -5.03 12.72 8.87
C VAL A 184 -5.65 13.69 9.88
N ALA A 185 -6.10 14.88 9.45
CA ALA A 185 -6.77 15.84 10.33
C ALA A 185 -8.05 15.28 10.98
N THR A 186 -8.69 14.27 10.35
CA THR A 186 -9.87 13.59 10.93
C THR A 186 -9.59 12.90 12.27
N LEU A 187 -8.32 12.63 12.58
CA LEU A 187 -7.88 11.98 13.81
C LEU A 187 -7.82 12.96 15.01
N GLY A 188 -7.95 14.26 14.76
CA GLY A 188 -7.88 15.29 15.80
C GLY A 188 -6.54 15.24 16.56
N SER A 189 -6.61 15.23 17.89
CA SER A 189 -5.43 15.14 18.77
C SER A 189 -4.64 13.82 18.64
N ARG A 190 -5.16 12.82 17.91
CA ARG A 190 -4.51 11.52 17.68
C ARG A 190 -3.67 11.48 16.40
N SER A 191 -3.54 12.58 15.67
CA SER A 191 -2.74 12.66 14.43
C SER A 191 -1.28 12.21 14.63
N ASP A 192 -0.70 12.46 15.82
CA ASP A 192 0.68 12.08 16.13
C ASP A 192 0.88 10.57 16.32
N ILE A 193 -0.18 9.85 16.71
CA ILE A 193 -0.16 8.38 16.79
C ILE A 193 -0.06 7.80 15.38
N VAL A 194 -0.74 8.42 14.41
CA VAL A 194 -0.71 7.96 13.02
C VAL A 194 0.64 8.20 12.37
N LYS A 195 1.32 9.32 12.65
CA LYS A 195 2.72 9.50 12.22
C LYS A 195 3.60 8.32 12.68
N ARG A 196 3.50 7.94 13.95
CA ARG A 196 4.23 6.79 14.52
C ARG A 196 3.83 5.45 13.91
N ILE A 197 2.56 5.27 13.56
CA ILE A 197 2.02 4.02 13.01
C ILE A 197 2.35 3.85 11.53
N THR A 198 2.31 4.93 10.75
CA THR A 198 2.78 4.92 9.37
C THR A 198 4.30 4.69 9.32
N ASP A 199 5.07 5.26 10.26
CA ASP A 199 6.49 4.96 10.43
C ASP A 199 6.74 3.47 10.78
N LEU A 200 5.80 2.88 11.52
CA LEU A 200 5.79 1.47 11.92
C LEU A 200 5.07 0.56 10.94
N GLY A 201 4.57 1.00 9.78
CA GLY A 201 3.75 0.15 8.88
C GLY A 201 4.42 -1.19 8.55
N GLY A 202 5.73 -1.19 8.31
CA GLY A 202 6.50 -2.44 8.10
C GLY A 202 6.79 -3.27 9.36
N THR A 203 6.43 -2.78 10.54
CA THR A 203 6.57 -3.44 11.85
C THR A 203 5.21 -3.81 12.45
N LEU A 204 4.16 -3.04 12.16
CA LEU A 204 2.77 -3.36 12.48
C LEU A 204 2.32 -4.57 11.67
N ASP A 205 2.76 -4.68 10.42
CA ASP A 205 2.57 -5.89 9.62
C ASP A 205 3.18 -7.11 10.35
N LYS A 206 4.43 -6.98 10.84
CA LYS A 206 5.01 -8.01 11.73
C LYS A 206 4.23 -8.20 13.03
N TRP A 207 3.75 -7.16 13.70
CA TRP A 207 3.09 -7.31 15.00
C TRP A 207 1.67 -7.89 14.86
N VAL A 208 0.89 -7.45 13.88
CA VAL A 208 -0.47 -7.94 13.63
C VAL A 208 -0.46 -9.34 13.01
N PHE A 209 0.55 -9.66 12.18
CA PHE A 209 0.61 -10.92 11.43
C PHE A 209 1.64 -11.95 11.94
N ASP A 210 2.69 -11.61 12.71
CA ASP A 210 3.57 -12.60 13.36
C ASP A 210 2.91 -13.24 14.60
N HIS A 211 1.97 -12.54 15.26
CA HIS A 211 1.03 -13.23 16.12
C HIS A 211 0.11 -14.01 15.18
N LYS A 212 0.18 -15.35 15.20
CA LYS A 212 -0.45 -16.36 14.30
C LYS A 212 -1.98 -16.27 14.12
N ILE A 213 -2.54 -15.08 14.02
CA ILE A 213 -3.91 -14.82 13.63
C ILE A 213 -3.93 -15.05 12.12
N LYS A 214 -4.34 -16.26 11.73
CA LYS A 214 -4.58 -16.61 10.33
C LYS A 214 -5.80 -15.84 9.85
N TRP A 215 -5.61 -14.60 9.44
CA TRP A 215 -6.63 -13.88 8.69
C TRP A 215 -6.87 -14.66 7.40
N LYS A 216 -8.14 -15.01 7.13
CA LYS A 216 -8.50 -15.53 5.81
C LYS A 216 -8.08 -14.46 4.81
N LYS A 217 -7.27 -14.83 3.81
CA LYS A 217 -6.96 -13.93 2.69
C LYS A 217 -8.27 -13.32 2.20
N PRO A 218 -8.34 -11.99 1.99
CA PRO A 218 -9.54 -11.41 1.40
C PRO A 218 -9.86 -12.21 0.14
N VAL A 219 -11.15 -12.55 -0.04
CA VAL A 219 -11.60 -13.24 -1.25
C VAL A 219 -11.15 -12.34 -2.40
N VAL A 220 -10.26 -12.87 -3.25
CA VAL A 220 -9.89 -12.21 -4.50
C VAL A 220 -11.22 -11.98 -5.20
N LYS A 221 -11.64 -10.72 -5.35
CA LYS A 221 -12.78 -10.39 -6.17
C LYS A 221 -12.38 -10.78 -7.59
N GLU A 222 -12.67 -12.01 -7.98
CA GLU A 222 -12.76 -12.35 -9.38
C GLU A 222 -13.88 -11.47 -9.92
N PHE A 223 -13.52 -10.44 -10.69
CA PHE A 223 -14.47 -9.85 -11.61
C PHE A 223 -14.76 -10.94 -12.64
N THR A 224 -15.73 -11.80 -12.33
CA THR A 224 -16.38 -12.61 -13.34
C THR A 224 -17.12 -11.61 -14.21
N LEU A 225 -16.50 -11.20 -15.32
CA LEU A 225 -17.27 -10.77 -16.49
C LEU A 225 -18.29 -11.88 -16.67
N ILE A 226 -19.58 -11.57 -16.47
CA ILE A 226 -20.68 -12.54 -16.56
C ILE A 226 -20.77 -12.99 -18.02
N GLY A 227 -19.90 -13.93 -18.39
CA GLY A 227 -20.01 -14.76 -19.56
C GLY A 227 -20.97 -15.87 -19.22
N ASN A 228 -22.27 -15.59 -19.34
CA ASN A 228 -23.33 -16.56 -19.53
C ASN A 228 -24.59 -15.84 -20.04
N MET A 229 -24.43 -15.05 -21.10
CA MET A 229 -25.55 -14.65 -21.94
C MET A 229 -25.64 -15.69 -23.07
N HIS A 230 -26.48 -16.71 -22.87
CA HIS A 230 -26.86 -17.62 -23.95
C HIS A 230 -27.75 -16.85 -24.93
N VAL A 231 -27.14 -16.20 -25.91
CA VAL A 231 -27.85 -15.60 -27.03
C VAL A 231 -28.29 -16.74 -27.96
N LYS A 232 -29.53 -17.20 -27.82
CA LYS A 232 -30.20 -17.91 -28.91
C LYS A 232 -30.50 -16.89 -29.99
N ALA A 233 -29.65 -16.83 -31.01
CA ALA A 233 -29.98 -16.14 -32.25
C ALA A 233 -31.19 -16.84 -32.88
N LYS A 234 -32.35 -16.22 -32.77
CA LYS A 234 -33.55 -16.62 -33.50
C LYS A 234 -33.47 -15.90 -34.85
N ASN A 235 -33.06 -16.63 -35.89
CA ASN A 235 -33.10 -16.13 -37.26
C ASN A 235 -34.55 -16.06 -37.73
N ASP A 236 -35.20 -14.91 -37.52
CA ASP A 236 -36.40 -14.53 -38.25
C ASP A 236 -35.98 -13.48 -39.30
N ILE A 237 -35.39 -13.94 -40.41
CA ILE A 237 -35.23 -13.15 -41.63
C ILE A 237 -36.57 -13.21 -42.37
N THR A 238 -37.40 -12.18 -42.19
CA THR A 238 -38.47 -11.88 -43.14
C THR A 238 -37.86 -11.26 -44.38
N ASN A 239 -37.76 -12.05 -45.45
CA ASN A 239 -37.62 -11.58 -46.82
C ASN A 239 -38.68 -10.51 -47.10
N ASN A 240 -38.26 -9.34 -47.55
CA ASN A 240 -38.89 -8.57 -48.63
C ASN A 240 -38.02 -7.34 -48.99
N ASN A 241 -37.78 -7.17 -50.29
CA ASN A 241 -37.26 -5.98 -51.00
C ASN A 241 -35.75 -5.69 -51.01
N ILE A 242 -34.98 -6.58 -51.64
CA ILE A 242 -33.68 -6.23 -52.25
C ILE A 242 -33.70 -6.68 -53.73
N ASP A 243 -34.61 -6.13 -54.53
CA ASP A 243 -34.59 -6.28 -55.99
C ASP A 243 -34.58 -4.92 -56.73
N ASP A 244 -34.65 -3.79 -56.03
CA ASP A 244 -34.79 -2.46 -56.68
C ASP A 244 -33.53 -1.56 -56.66
N ILE A 245 -32.36 -2.04 -56.21
CA ILE A 245 -31.13 -1.21 -56.11
C ILE A 245 -29.94 -1.78 -56.90
N ILE A 246 -30.14 -2.73 -57.81
CA ILE A 246 -29.08 -3.23 -58.70
C ILE A 246 -29.58 -3.23 -60.14
N ASN A 247 -29.77 -2.03 -60.69
CA ASN A 247 -29.80 -1.80 -62.13
C ASN A 247 -29.50 -0.32 -62.35
N ASN A 248 -28.22 0.03 -62.41
CA ASN A 248 -27.64 1.00 -63.34
C ASN A 248 -26.16 1.20 -63.02
N ASN A 249 -25.33 1.01 -64.05
CA ASN A 249 -23.89 1.24 -64.14
C ASN A 249 -23.01 0.18 -63.47
N ILE A 250 -22.38 -0.66 -64.30
CA ILE A 250 -20.92 -0.76 -64.46
C ILE A 250 -20.68 -1.86 -65.52
N ASP A 251 -20.66 -1.44 -66.79
CA ASP A 251 -19.85 -2.08 -67.82
C ASP A 251 -18.54 -1.30 -67.84
N ASP A 252 -17.57 -1.71 -67.01
CA ASP A 252 -16.15 -1.63 -67.36
C ASP A 252 -15.26 -2.22 -66.27
N ILE A 253 -14.31 -3.02 -66.74
CA ILE A 253 -13.06 -3.43 -66.06
C ILE A 253 -13.14 -4.65 -65.14
N LEU A 254 -12.99 -5.80 -65.81
CA LEU A 254 -12.17 -6.92 -65.36
C LEU A 254 -10.83 -6.45 -64.78
N SER A 255 -10.46 -6.95 -63.60
CA SER A 255 -9.16 -7.62 -63.33
C SER A 255 -8.68 -7.47 -61.88
N SER A 256 -8.58 -8.63 -61.23
CA SER A 256 -7.54 -9.03 -60.26
C SER A 256 -7.67 -8.69 -58.77
N SER A 257 -7.27 -9.73 -58.04
CA SER A 257 -6.86 -9.84 -56.63
C SER A 257 -7.91 -9.66 -55.54
N ALA A 258 -8.11 -10.77 -54.83
CA ALA A 258 -8.78 -10.88 -53.56
C ALA A 258 -8.15 -9.94 -52.53
N ASP A 259 -8.99 -9.12 -51.88
CA ASP A 259 -8.72 -8.59 -50.57
C ASP A 259 -9.97 -8.66 -49.69
N THR A 260 -9.74 -9.02 -48.45
CA THR A 260 -10.75 -9.34 -47.44
C THR A 260 -11.23 -8.02 -46.84
N ILE A 261 -12.48 -7.62 -47.12
CA ILE A 261 -13.11 -6.47 -46.46
C ILE A 261 -13.78 -6.96 -45.18
N VAL A 262 -13.18 -6.66 -44.03
CA VAL A 262 -13.83 -6.79 -42.72
C VAL A 262 -14.59 -5.50 -42.45
N VAL A 263 -15.92 -5.55 -42.56
CA VAL A 263 -16.82 -4.47 -42.15
C VAL A 263 -17.12 -4.63 -40.66
N ASN A 264 -16.61 -3.72 -39.82
CA ASN A 264 -17.02 -3.59 -38.42
C ASN A 264 -18.39 -2.87 -38.37
N GLY A 265 -19.47 -3.63 -38.20
CA GLY A 265 -20.76 -3.11 -37.78
C GLY A 265 -20.97 -3.33 -36.28
N MET A 266 -20.82 -2.28 -35.47
CA MET A 266 -21.37 -2.25 -34.11
C MET A 266 -22.86 -1.91 -34.22
N THR A 267 -23.73 -2.85 -33.89
CA THR A 267 -25.15 -2.56 -33.66
C THR A 267 -25.35 -2.18 -32.19
N ASP A 268 -25.90 -1.00 -31.96
CA ASP A 268 -26.37 -0.56 -30.66
C ASP A 268 -27.42 -1.55 -30.14
N THR A 269 -27.13 -2.17 -29.00
CA THR A 269 -28.05 -3.05 -28.29
C THR A 269 -28.81 -2.22 -27.26
N VAL A 270 -30.09 -2.01 -27.51
CA VAL A 270 -31.01 -1.42 -26.55
C VAL A 270 -31.40 -2.49 -25.52
N ILE A 271 -31.10 -2.22 -24.25
CA ILE A 271 -31.47 -3.08 -23.11
C ILE A 271 -32.97 -2.85 -22.83
N GLU A 272 -33.81 -3.85 -23.11
CA GLU A 272 -35.28 -3.73 -23.04
C GLU A 272 -35.88 -3.79 -21.63
N ASN A 273 -35.09 -3.96 -20.56
CA ASN A 273 -35.65 -3.82 -19.21
C ASN A 273 -34.66 -3.17 -18.23
N VAL A 274 -34.62 -1.84 -18.28
CA VAL A 274 -33.79 -0.98 -17.42
C VAL A 274 -34.16 -1.15 -15.93
N ASP A 275 -35.43 -1.45 -15.63
CA ASP A 275 -35.92 -1.58 -14.26
C ASP A 275 -35.36 -2.84 -13.57
N ASP A 276 -35.26 -3.96 -14.28
CA ASP A 276 -34.70 -5.20 -13.72
C ASP A 276 -33.19 -5.08 -13.46
N ALA A 277 -32.46 -4.41 -14.35
CA ALA A 277 -31.04 -4.14 -14.17
C ALA A 277 -30.80 -3.19 -12.98
N PHE A 278 -31.63 -2.16 -12.84
CA PHE A 278 -31.54 -1.20 -11.73
C PHE A 278 -31.86 -1.86 -10.37
N ASN A 279 -32.90 -2.70 -10.31
CA ASN A 279 -33.26 -3.44 -9.10
C ASN A 279 -32.18 -4.45 -8.69
N ALA A 280 -31.52 -5.11 -9.65
CA ALA A 280 -30.40 -6.01 -9.37
C ALA A 280 -29.18 -5.26 -8.79
N VAL A 281 -28.89 -4.05 -9.30
CA VAL A 281 -27.82 -3.19 -8.77
C VAL A 281 -28.13 -2.75 -7.33
N ILE A 282 -29.37 -2.33 -7.05
CA ILE A 282 -29.79 -1.96 -5.69
C ILE A 282 -29.65 -3.15 -4.73
N ALA A 283 -30.12 -4.34 -5.12
CA ALA A 283 -30.02 -5.53 -4.29
C ALA A 283 -28.57 -5.94 -3.99
N LEU A 284 -27.66 -5.80 -4.97
CA LEU A 284 -26.22 -6.03 -4.78
C LEU A 284 -25.59 -4.99 -3.84
N GLU A 285 -25.99 -3.73 -3.93
CA GLU A 285 -25.51 -2.66 -3.05
C GLU A 285 -25.99 -2.87 -1.60
N GLU A 286 -27.23 -3.31 -1.40
CA GLU A 286 -27.77 -3.63 -0.08
C GLU A 286 -27.10 -4.86 0.56
N ASP A 287 -26.84 -5.91 -0.22
CA ASP A 287 -26.15 -7.11 0.28
C ASP A 287 -24.68 -6.83 0.62
N GLU A 288 -24.01 -5.99 -0.16
CA GLU A 288 -22.65 -5.52 0.17
C GLU A 288 -22.65 -4.69 1.47
N LYS A 289 -23.61 -3.77 1.64
CA LYS A 289 -23.76 -2.99 2.88
C LYS A 289 -24.03 -3.90 4.09
N LYS A 290 -24.90 -4.91 3.95
CA LYS A 290 -25.22 -5.87 5.01
C LYS A 290 -24.00 -6.73 5.38
N THR A 291 -23.25 -7.19 4.38
CA THR A 291 -22.04 -7.98 4.57
C THR A 291 -20.94 -7.17 5.27
N LYS A 292 -20.71 -5.93 4.84
CA LYS A 292 -19.78 -4.99 5.50
C LYS A 292 -20.19 -4.72 6.95
N ARG A 293 -21.48 -4.50 7.22
CA ARG A 293 -22.01 -4.31 8.58
C ARG A 293 -21.74 -5.53 9.47
N ASN A 294 -21.97 -6.73 8.95
CA ASN A 294 -21.74 -7.96 9.70
C ASN A 294 -20.25 -8.20 9.97
N GLN A 295 -19.37 -7.96 9.00
CA GLN A 295 -17.92 -8.06 9.21
C GLN A 295 -17.43 -7.05 10.25
N LEU A 296 -17.93 -5.81 10.19
CA LEU A 296 -17.61 -4.75 11.15
C LEU A 296 -18.06 -5.11 12.57
N ILE A 297 -19.25 -5.70 12.73
CA ILE A 297 -19.74 -6.21 14.02
C ILE A 297 -18.81 -7.29 14.56
N ILE A 298 -18.47 -8.32 13.76
CA ILE A 298 -17.58 -9.42 14.18
C ILE A 298 -16.22 -8.90 14.62
N MET A 299 -15.68 -7.93 13.89
CA MET A 299 -14.40 -7.32 14.19
C MET A 299 -14.44 -6.46 15.46
N ILE A 300 -15.51 -5.68 15.69
CA ILE A 300 -15.70 -4.95 16.96
C ILE A 300 -15.77 -5.92 18.14
N PHE A 301 -16.51 -7.03 18.03
CA PHE A 301 -16.57 -8.05 19.06
C PHE A 301 -15.20 -8.67 19.34
N SER A 302 -14.41 -8.91 18.28
CA SER A 302 -13.07 -9.45 18.40
C SER A 302 -12.13 -8.50 19.15
N ILE A 303 -12.21 -7.19 18.85
CA ILE A 303 -11.43 -6.15 19.54
C ILE A 303 -11.86 -6.03 21.00
N LEU A 304 -13.16 -5.99 21.28
CA LEU A 304 -13.70 -5.93 22.64
C LEU A 304 -13.26 -7.14 23.46
N LEU A 305 -13.25 -8.33 22.86
CA LEU A 305 -12.77 -9.55 23.50
C LEU A 305 -11.29 -9.46 23.87
N VAL A 306 -10.43 -8.97 22.97
CA VAL A 306 -9.00 -8.77 23.24
C VAL A 306 -8.79 -7.76 24.38
N ILE A 307 -9.55 -6.66 24.39
CA ILE A 307 -9.50 -5.66 25.46
C ILE A 307 -9.91 -6.30 26.80
N LEU A 308 -11.00 -7.06 26.82
CA LEU A 308 -11.48 -7.75 28.03
C LEU A 308 -10.46 -8.76 28.57
N LEU A 309 -9.82 -9.53 27.69
CA LEU A 309 -8.76 -10.47 28.06
C LEU A 309 -7.53 -9.75 28.61
N SER A 310 -7.14 -8.61 28.02
CA SER A 310 -6.01 -7.80 28.50
C SER A 310 -6.27 -7.20 29.88
N LEU A 311 -7.49 -6.70 30.13
CA LEU A 311 -7.93 -6.22 31.44
C LEU A 311 -7.94 -7.35 32.46
N GLY A 312 -8.46 -8.53 32.08
CA GLY A 312 -8.43 -9.73 32.94
C GLY A 312 -7.01 -10.12 33.34
N ALA A 313 -6.07 -10.14 32.39
CA ALA A 313 -4.67 -10.42 32.67
C ALA A 313 -4.03 -9.37 33.59
N ALA A 314 -4.30 -8.08 33.37
CA ALA A 314 -3.80 -7.00 34.22
C ALA A 314 -4.31 -7.12 35.67
N ILE A 315 -5.59 -7.46 35.85
CA ILE A 315 -6.19 -7.72 37.16
C ILE A 315 -5.50 -8.89 37.86
N VAL A 316 -5.25 -10.00 37.15
CA VAL A 316 -4.53 -11.16 37.71
C VAL A 316 -3.10 -10.79 38.13
N ILE A 317 -2.36 -10.05 37.29
CA ILE A 317 -1.01 -9.58 37.60
C ILE A 317 -1.03 -8.66 38.83
N PHE A 318 -2.01 -7.76 38.92
CA PHE A 318 -2.18 -6.88 40.08
C PHE A 318 -2.39 -7.67 41.38
N PHE A 319 -3.27 -8.69 41.38
CA PHE A 319 -3.48 -9.54 42.56
C PHE A 319 -2.23 -10.35 42.95
N ILE A 320 -1.46 -10.85 41.97
CA ILE A 320 -0.18 -11.54 42.24
C ILE A 320 0.82 -10.57 42.88
N TRP A 321 0.91 -9.34 42.37
CA TRP A 321 1.78 -8.31 42.91
C TRP A 321 1.38 -7.91 44.34
N GLN A 322 0.09 -7.70 44.60
CA GLN A 322 -0.44 -7.37 45.92
C GLN A 322 -0.12 -8.47 46.94
N LYS A 323 -0.35 -9.74 46.59
CA LYS A 323 -0.03 -10.88 47.46
C LYS A 323 1.47 -11.01 47.78
N ARG A 324 2.35 -10.62 46.85
CA ARG A 324 3.80 -10.55 47.11
C ARG A 324 4.17 -9.41 48.04
N LYS A 325 3.53 -8.24 47.89
CA LYS A 325 3.74 -7.08 48.75
C LYS A 325 3.38 -7.39 50.21
N ASP A 326 2.25 -8.05 50.46
CA ASP A 326 1.82 -8.40 51.82
C ASP A 326 2.80 -9.36 52.51
N LYS A 327 3.40 -10.30 51.76
CA LYS A 327 4.44 -11.20 52.29
C LYS A 327 5.74 -10.48 52.65
N LEU A 328 6.07 -9.39 51.96
CA LEU A 328 7.27 -8.60 52.26
C LEU A 328 7.04 -7.72 53.50
N MET A 329 5.87 -7.08 53.60
CA MET A 329 5.53 -6.18 54.72
C MET A 329 5.19 -6.94 56.01
N GLY A 330 4.64 -8.16 55.91
CA GLY A 330 4.28 -8.97 57.08
C GLY A 330 5.47 -9.63 57.81
N LYS A 331 6.70 -9.47 57.32
CA LYS A 331 7.90 -10.09 57.90
C LYS A 331 8.69 -9.17 58.84
N GLU A 332 8.36 -7.89 58.94
CA GLU A 332 9.08 -6.92 59.80
C GLU A 332 8.48 -6.75 61.21
N SER A 333 7.35 -7.39 61.53
CA SER A 333 6.62 -7.10 62.80
C SER A 333 6.76 -8.16 63.91
N THR A 334 7.46 -9.27 63.71
CA THR A 334 7.44 -10.39 64.69
C THR A 334 8.79 -10.94 65.14
N GLY A 335 9.89 -10.25 64.86
CA GLY A 335 11.21 -10.69 65.32
C GLY A 335 12.12 -9.51 65.62
N ASP A 336 11.95 -8.90 66.79
CA ASP A 336 13.03 -8.33 67.61
C ASP A 336 12.44 -7.73 68.91
N ILE A 337 11.85 -8.59 69.74
CA ILE A 337 11.94 -8.40 71.20
C ILE A 337 12.99 -9.40 71.65
N VAL A 338 14.25 -9.14 71.28
CA VAL A 338 15.40 -9.82 71.85
C VAL A 338 15.67 -9.17 73.20
N ASP A 339 15.46 -10.00 74.21
CA ASP A 339 15.70 -9.84 75.64
C ASP A 339 17.02 -9.12 75.95
N LYS A 340 16.93 -7.82 76.27
CA LYS A 340 18.04 -6.97 76.72
C LYS A 340 18.20 -6.94 78.25
N SER A 341 17.61 -7.90 78.98
CA SER A 341 17.55 -7.87 80.45
C SER A 341 18.71 -8.56 81.20
N LYS A 342 19.77 -9.02 80.52
CA LYS A 342 20.75 -9.93 81.14
C LYS A 342 22.23 -9.52 81.07
N THR A 343 22.55 -8.22 81.03
CA THR A 343 23.95 -7.77 81.09
C THR A 343 24.18 -6.50 81.89
N GLU A 344 23.44 -6.29 82.99
CA GLU A 344 23.76 -5.26 83.98
C GLU A 344 23.62 -5.82 85.40
N SER A 345 24.52 -6.75 85.78
CA SER A 345 24.59 -7.21 87.16
C SER A 345 25.99 -7.69 87.57
N ASN A 346 27.06 -6.97 87.20
CA ASN A 346 28.42 -7.26 87.71
C ASN A 346 29.39 -6.08 87.57
N LEU A 347 29.01 -4.88 88.02
CA LEU A 347 30.01 -3.83 88.26
C LEU A 347 29.58 -2.82 89.33
N SER A 348 29.52 -3.27 90.60
CA SER A 348 29.58 -2.36 91.75
C SER A 348 30.13 -3.05 93.01
N ILE A 349 31.44 -3.31 93.08
CA ILE A 349 32.15 -3.41 94.36
C ILE A 349 33.54 -2.80 94.17
N ALA A 350 33.71 -1.55 94.63
CA ALA A 350 34.91 -1.05 95.33
C ALA A 350 34.84 0.48 95.46
N THR A 351 34.10 0.95 96.45
CA THR A 351 34.27 2.28 97.05
C THR A 351 35.08 2.16 98.35
N HIS A 352 35.97 3.13 98.54
CA HIS A 352 36.47 3.69 99.81
C HIS A 352 37.72 3.10 100.51
N ALA A 353 38.78 3.91 100.51
CA ALA A 353 39.42 4.58 101.68
C ALA A 353 40.77 5.17 101.19
N ASN A 354 41.32 6.31 101.59
CA ASN A 354 41.02 7.39 102.53
C ASN A 354 41.89 8.59 102.08
N GLY A 355 41.57 9.79 102.58
CA GLY A 355 42.40 10.98 102.40
C GLY A 355 43.67 11.02 103.28
N ASP A 356 44.43 12.09 103.03
CA ASP A 356 45.57 12.67 103.76
C ASP A 356 46.92 11.92 103.77
#